data_AF-A0ABD1EIR9-F1
#
_entry.id   AF-A0ABD1EIR9-F1
#
_cell.length_a   1.000
_cell.length_b   1.000
_cell.length_c   1.000
_cell.angle_alpha   90.00
_cell.angle_beta   90.00
_cell.angle_gamma   90.00
#
_symmetry.space_group_name_H-M   'P 1'
#
loop_
_entity.id
_entity.type
_entity.pdbx_description
1 polymer ?
#
loop_
_entity_poly.entity_id
_entity_poly.type
_entity_poly.pdbx_seq_one_letter_code
_entity_poly.pdbx_strand_id
1 'polypeptide(L)'
;MVYKDLGTEVVDCAFEGYNACVFAYGQTGSGKTFTMMGSSDNQGLIPRICKALFDRMCDNSKRGTTHRVQVSYLEIYQERVADLLIDRRDRENKSLKVREHPKKGPYVQGLTTCLVTNYGHIQDCMDRGNSHRTTASTNMNDVSSRSHAIFTITFIQASYCDGVPSETVSKIHLVDLAGSERADSTGATGQRLKEGAHINKSLVTLDGPIGKNLGEIGQGNAQAILWNLFYLSIYLEMSHPTTPLLAKCNAAGHHLAETLVLLH
;
A
#
# COMPACT_ATOMS: atom_id res chain seq x y z
N MET A 1 -0.05 -20.23 -3.33
CA MET A 1 -1.48 -20.10 -3.66
C MET A 1 -1.84 -18.62 -3.77
N VAL A 2 -1.84 -17.85 -2.67
CA VAL A 2 -2.18 -16.41 -2.66
C VAL A 2 -1.54 -15.55 -3.76
N TYR A 3 -0.22 -15.69 -4.00
CA TYR A 3 0.43 -14.95 -5.08
C TYR A 3 -0.07 -15.33 -6.49
N LYS A 4 -0.37 -16.62 -6.73
CA LYS A 4 -0.81 -17.09 -8.04
C LYS A 4 -2.21 -16.58 -8.39
N ASP A 5 -3.04 -16.34 -7.38
CA ASP A 5 -4.41 -15.90 -7.58
C ASP A 5 -4.49 -14.37 -7.64
N LEU A 6 -3.77 -13.67 -6.77
CA LEU A 6 -3.85 -12.20 -6.65
C LEU A 6 -2.66 -11.45 -7.27
N GLY A 7 -1.45 -11.97 -7.06
CA GLY A 7 -0.24 -11.26 -7.46
C GLY A 7 -0.08 -11.14 -8.98
N THR A 8 -0.53 -12.15 -9.73
CA THR A 8 -0.54 -12.13 -11.20
C THR A 8 -1.51 -11.08 -11.74
N GLU A 9 -2.74 -11.03 -11.21
CA GLU A 9 -3.74 -10.04 -11.63
C GLU A 9 -3.28 -8.60 -11.37
N VAL A 10 -2.64 -8.35 -10.23
CA VAL A 10 -2.05 -7.04 -9.93
C VAL A 10 -1.00 -6.63 -10.96
N VAL A 11 -0.16 -7.58 -11.39
CA VAL A 11 0.83 -7.34 -12.44
C VAL A 11 0.13 -7.11 -13.78
N ASP A 12 -0.87 -7.92 -14.14
CA ASP A 12 -1.66 -7.76 -15.37
C ASP A 12 -2.31 -6.36 -15.45
N CYS A 13 -3.02 -5.95 -14.40
CA CYS A 13 -3.62 -4.62 -14.30
C CYS A 13 -2.57 -3.52 -14.50
N ALA A 14 -1.40 -3.64 -13.86
CA ALA A 14 -0.35 -2.63 -14.01
C ALA A 14 0.15 -2.53 -15.46
N PHE A 15 0.27 -3.66 -16.16
CA PHE A 15 0.66 -3.70 -17.58
C PHE A 15 -0.43 -3.18 -18.53
N GLU A 16 -1.70 -3.35 -18.17
CA GLU A 16 -2.85 -2.79 -18.89
C GLU A 16 -3.07 -1.29 -18.60
N GLY A 17 -2.34 -0.73 -17.63
CA GLY A 17 -2.43 0.68 -17.26
C GLY A 17 -3.42 0.99 -16.14
N TYR A 18 -3.93 -0.03 -15.47
CA TYR A 18 -4.88 0.12 -14.37
C TYR A 18 -4.18 0.22 -13.03
N ASN A 19 -4.73 1.08 -12.17
CA ASN A 19 -4.36 1.11 -10.77
C ASN A 19 -4.85 -0.15 -10.04
N ALA A 20 -4.00 -0.67 -9.16
CA ALA A 20 -4.29 -1.83 -8.34
C ALA A 20 -4.01 -1.52 -6.88
N CYS A 21 -4.84 -2.03 -5.97
CA CYS A 21 -4.66 -1.84 -4.54
C CYS A 21 -4.93 -3.14 -3.79
N VAL A 22 -3.94 -3.59 -3.01
CA VAL A 22 -4.01 -4.82 -2.21
C VAL A 22 -3.83 -4.47 -0.74
N PHE A 23 -4.77 -4.90 0.09
CA PHE A 23 -4.72 -4.74 1.54
C PHE A 23 -4.64 -6.09 2.24
N ALA A 24 -3.66 -6.24 3.14
CA ALA A 24 -3.70 -7.28 4.16
C ALA A 24 -4.37 -6.72 5.44
N TYR A 25 -5.39 -7.40 5.92
CA TYR A 25 -6.15 -7.02 7.11
C TYR A 25 -6.38 -8.22 8.05
N GLY A 26 -6.76 -7.92 9.29
CA GLY A 26 -6.99 -8.91 10.35
C GLY A 26 -6.33 -8.54 11.68
N GLN A 27 -6.62 -9.29 12.73
CA GLN A 27 -6.10 -9.06 14.08
C GLN A 27 -4.57 -9.12 14.17
N THR A 28 -3.95 -8.54 15.21
CA THR A 28 -2.52 -8.73 15.47
C THR A 28 -2.14 -10.21 15.58
N GLY A 29 -0.96 -10.56 15.04
CA GLY A 29 -0.49 -11.95 14.98
C GLY A 29 -1.14 -12.80 13.89
N SER A 30 -2.09 -12.28 13.11
CA SER A 30 -2.72 -13.04 12.00
C SER A 30 -1.80 -13.27 10.80
N GLY A 31 -0.60 -12.68 10.75
CA GLY A 31 0.33 -12.88 9.63
C GLY A 31 0.17 -11.91 8.46
N LYS A 32 -0.45 -10.72 8.64
CA LYS A 32 -0.55 -9.68 7.59
C LYS A 32 0.81 -9.32 6.97
N THR A 33 1.78 -8.99 7.81
CA THR A 33 3.15 -8.67 7.37
C THR A 33 3.84 -9.88 6.73
N PHE A 34 3.55 -11.10 7.19
CA PHE A 34 4.04 -12.32 6.55
C PHE A 34 3.39 -12.54 5.17
N THR A 35 2.11 -12.25 4.99
CA THR A 35 1.44 -12.30 3.68
C THR A 35 2.00 -11.25 2.73
N MET A 36 2.22 -10.03 3.20
CA MET A 36 2.69 -8.92 2.36
C MET A 36 4.19 -9.01 2.06
N MET A 37 5.05 -9.07 3.08
CA MET A 37 6.51 -9.14 2.90
C MET A 37 7.04 -10.57 2.90
N GLY A 38 6.52 -11.43 3.77
CA GLY A 38 7.03 -12.80 3.95
C GLY A 38 8.31 -12.85 4.80
N SER A 39 9.02 -13.96 4.68
CA SER A 39 10.33 -14.20 5.27
C SER A 39 11.40 -14.40 4.19
N SER A 40 12.66 -14.56 4.60
CA SER A 40 13.77 -14.92 3.70
C SER A 40 13.47 -16.19 2.90
N ASP A 41 12.86 -17.18 3.55
CA ASP A 41 12.63 -18.51 2.99
C ASP A 41 11.30 -18.57 2.23
N ASN A 42 10.35 -17.72 2.59
CA ASN A 42 9.04 -17.66 1.96
C ASN A 42 8.61 -16.21 1.72
N GLN A 43 8.99 -15.70 0.55
CA GLN A 43 8.62 -14.35 0.11
C GLN A 43 7.09 -14.16 0.08
N GLY A 44 6.62 -12.98 0.50
CA GLY A 44 5.22 -12.58 0.47
C GLY A 44 4.78 -12.00 -0.88
N LEU A 45 3.63 -11.33 -0.89
CA LEU A 45 3.06 -10.70 -2.08
C LEU A 45 3.95 -9.61 -2.67
N ILE A 46 4.43 -8.66 -1.86
CA ILE A 46 5.20 -7.49 -2.31
C ILE A 46 6.47 -7.93 -3.06
N PRO A 47 7.39 -8.72 -2.49
CA PRO A 47 8.60 -9.13 -3.21
C PRO A 47 8.31 -9.98 -4.45
N ARG A 48 7.25 -10.81 -4.45
CA ARG A 48 6.87 -11.62 -5.62
C ARG A 48 6.27 -10.77 -6.75
N ILE A 49 5.39 -9.81 -6.43
CA ILE A 49 4.83 -8.84 -7.38
C ILE A 49 5.96 -8.00 -7.98
N CYS A 50 6.88 -7.49 -7.15
CA CYS A 50 8.04 -6.74 -7.63
C CYS A 50 8.89 -7.58 -8.58
N LYS A 51 9.18 -8.84 -8.22
CA LYS A 51 9.95 -9.74 -9.07
C LYS A 51 9.28 -9.96 -10.43
N ALA A 52 8.01 -10.33 -10.43
CA ALA A 52 7.28 -10.59 -11.66
C ALA A 52 7.08 -9.34 -12.53
N LEU A 53 6.92 -8.17 -11.92
CA LEU A 53 6.89 -6.89 -12.63
C LEU A 53 8.20 -6.70 -13.42
N PHE A 54 9.36 -6.87 -12.77
CA PHE A 54 10.66 -6.74 -13.43
C PHE A 54 10.95 -7.85 -14.44
N ASP A 55 10.58 -9.10 -14.16
CA ASP A 55 10.71 -10.22 -15.10
C ASP A 55 9.92 -9.92 -16.38
N ARG A 56 8.67 -9.46 -16.27
CA ARG A 56 7.83 -9.11 -17.43
C ARG A 56 8.32 -7.84 -18.15
N MET A 57 8.86 -6.86 -17.43
CA MET A 57 9.50 -5.69 -18.05
C MET A 57 10.67 -6.10 -18.94
N CYS A 58 11.50 -7.05 -18.50
CA CYS A 58 12.61 -7.58 -19.29
C CYS A 58 12.14 -8.25 -20.59
N ASP A 59 11.01 -8.96 -20.54
CA ASP A 59 10.43 -9.60 -21.72
C ASP A 59 9.76 -8.61 -22.68
N ASN A 60 9.01 -7.64 -22.17
CA ASN A 60 8.36 -6.62 -23.00
C ASN A 60 9.36 -5.63 -23.60
N SER A 61 10.49 -5.36 -22.94
CA SER A 61 11.53 -4.47 -23.48
C SER A 61 12.12 -5.00 -24.80
N LYS A 62 12.11 -6.32 -25.01
CA LYS A 62 12.49 -6.96 -26.28
C LYS A 62 11.52 -6.64 -27.43
N ARG A 63 10.31 -6.18 -27.11
CA ARG A 63 9.21 -5.86 -28.04
C ARG A 63 9.10 -4.36 -28.32
N GLY A 64 10.05 -3.55 -27.85
CA GLY A 64 10.13 -2.12 -28.14
C GLY A 64 9.39 -1.20 -27.17
N THR A 65 8.89 -1.71 -26.03
CA THR A 65 8.32 -0.87 -24.97
C THR A 65 9.40 -0.47 -23.97
N THR A 66 9.35 0.78 -23.51
CA THR A 66 10.23 1.27 -22.44
C THR A 66 9.46 1.38 -21.13
N HIS A 67 10.16 1.13 -20.04
CA HIS A 67 9.55 1.00 -18.72
C HIS A 67 10.29 1.86 -17.71
N ARG A 68 9.56 2.50 -16.80
CA ARG A 68 10.11 3.26 -15.69
C ARG A 68 9.34 2.93 -14.42
N VAL A 69 10.07 2.58 -13.37
CA VAL A 69 9.48 2.19 -12.07
C VAL A 69 9.96 3.16 -11.01
N GLN A 70 9.02 3.77 -10.30
CA GLN A 70 9.29 4.55 -9.10
C GLN A 70 8.59 3.91 -7.91
N VAL A 71 9.22 3.94 -6.74
CA VAL A 71 8.63 3.45 -5.51
C VAL A 71 8.62 4.50 -4.42
N SER A 72 7.56 4.49 -3.62
CA SER A 72 7.52 5.21 -2.35
C SER A 72 7.08 4.25 -1.26
N TYR A 73 7.67 4.37 -0.08
CA TYR A 73 7.31 3.55 1.06
C TYR A 73 7.05 4.45 2.25
N LEU A 74 5.87 4.33 2.85
CA LEU A 74 5.51 5.12 4.02
C LEU A 74 4.88 4.27 5.11
N GLU A 75 4.98 4.79 6.32
CA GLU A 75 4.34 4.27 7.52
C GLU A 75 3.38 5.31 8.07
N ILE A 76 2.25 4.83 8.59
CA ILE A 76 1.33 5.65 9.38
C ILE A 76 1.23 5.03 10.76
N TYR A 77 1.70 5.79 11.75
CA TYR A 77 1.72 5.40 13.14
C TYR A 77 1.27 6.60 13.99
N GLN A 78 0.27 6.39 14.85
CA GLN A 78 -0.32 7.44 15.69
C GLN A 78 -0.66 8.74 14.90
N GLU A 79 -1.36 8.60 13.77
CA GLU A 79 -1.74 9.72 12.87
C GLU A 79 -0.57 10.49 12.23
N ARG A 80 0.68 10.04 12.43
CA ARG A 80 1.86 10.62 11.79
C ARG A 80 2.28 9.79 10.60
N VAL A 81 2.50 10.48 9.48
CA VAL A 81 3.06 9.88 8.27
C VAL A 81 4.57 9.96 8.35
N ALA A 82 5.26 8.84 8.19
CA ALA A 82 6.71 8.73 8.12
C ALA A 82 7.15 8.16 6.78
N ASP A 83 8.18 8.76 6.19
CA ASP A 83 8.78 8.29 4.93
C ASP A 83 9.79 7.19 5.24
N LEU A 84 9.51 5.98 4.77
CA LEU A 84 10.32 4.81 5.07
C LEU A 84 11.61 4.73 4.23
N LEU A 85 11.70 5.47 3.12
CA LEU A 85 12.83 5.42 2.19
C LEU A 85 13.97 6.40 2.52
N ILE A 86 13.81 7.25 3.52
CA ILE A 86 14.84 8.17 4.00
C ILE A 86 15.39 7.75 5.35
N ASP A 87 16.62 8.18 5.61
CA ASP A 87 17.28 8.06 6.91
C ASP A 87 16.39 8.63 8.01
N ARG A 88 16.36 7.94 9.16
CA ARG A 88 15.52 8.36 10.29
C ARG A 88 15.82 9.77 10.80
N ARG A 89 17.10 10.16 10.78
CA ARG A 89 17.55 11.50 11.16
C ARG A 89 16.89 12.59 10.30
N ASP A 90 16.65 12.28 9.04
CA ASP A 90 16.03 13.21 8.10
C ASP A 90 14.50 13.25 8.24
N ARG A 91 13.88 12.25 8.88
CA ARG A 91 12.43 12.24 9.13
C ARG A 91 12.00 13.30 10.12
N GLU A 92 12.80 13.55 11.16
CA GLU A 92 12.47 14.53 12.18
C GLU A 92 12.36 15.94 11.59
N ASN A 93 13.15 16.21 10.57
CA ASN A 93 13.14 17.48 9.82
C ASN A 93 12.06 17.50 8.71
N LYS A 94 11.40 16.37 8.46
CA LYS A 94 10.47 16.21 7.34
C LYS A 94 9.05 15.99 7.84
N SER A 95 8.31 17.10 7.94
CA SER A 95 6.87 17.05 8.18
C SER A 95 6.14 16.70 6.89
N LEU A 96 5.78 15.42 6.73
CA LEU A 96 4.92 14.97 5.63
C LEU A 96 3.49 15.40 5.90
N LYS A 97 2.89 16.09 4.93
CA LYS A 97 1.51 16.56 4.99
C LYS A 97 0.72 15.89 3.90
N VAL A 98 -0.43 15.34 4.25
CA VAL A 98 -1.34 14.86 3.23
C VAL A 98 -2.15 16.05 2.70
N ARG A 99 -2.20 16.15 1.38
CA ARG A 99 -2.89 17.21 0.64
C ARG A 99 -3.80 16.58 -0.39
N GLU A 100 -4.71 17.39 -0.94
CA GLU A 100 -5.58 16.99 -2.04
C GLU A 100 -5.18 17.70 -3.32
N HIS A 101 -5.08 16.95 -4.43
CA HIS A 101 -4.92 17.51 -5.77
C HIS A 101 -6.24 17.38 -6.53
N PRO A 102 -6.76 18.46 -7.16
CA PRO A 102 -8.09 18.48 -7.77
C PRO A 102 -8.38 17.36 -8.79
N LYS A 103 -7.34 16.88 -9.49
CA LYS A 103 -7.46 15.80 -10.49
C LYS A 103 -6.86 14.46 -10.07
N LYS A 104 -5.91 14.47 -9.13
CA LYS A 104 -5.09 13.28 -8.82
C LYS A 104 -5.51 12.63 -7.50
N GLY A 105 -6.54 13.18 -6.86
CA GLY A 105 -6.91 12.87 -5.50
C GLY A 105 -5.81 13.30 -4.52
N PRO A 106 -5.86 12.79 -3.28
CA PRO A 106 -4.90 13.19 -2.29
C PRO A 106 -3.53 12.53 -2.49
N TYR A 107 -2.53 13.14 -1.90
CA TYR A 107 -1.13 12.77 -2.02
C TYR A 107 -0.36 13.23 -0.79
N VAL A 108 0.72 12.52 -0.47
CA VAL A 108 1.60 12.91 0.63
C VAL A 108 2.65 13.89 0.09
N GLN A 109 2.49 15.17 0.41
CA GLN A 109 3.44 16.19 0.01
C GLN A 109 4.80 15.91 0.65
N GLY A 110 5.84 15.90 -0.19
CA GLY A 110 7.21 15.69 0.22
C GLY A 110 7.60 14.23 0.36
N LEU A 111 6.70 13.25 0.17
CA LEU A 111 7.07 11.83 0.21
C LEU A 111 8.15 11.51 -0.82
N THR A 112 9.21 10.83 -0.40
CA THR A 112 10.30 10.44 -1.30
C THR A 112 9.83 9.39 -2.28
N THR A 113 10.18 9.59 -3.54
CA THR A 113 10.07 8.58 -4.59
C THR A 113 11.47 8.16 -5.02
N CYS A 114 11.72 6.86 -5.06
CA CYS A 114 12.99 6.29 -5.50
C CYS A 114 12.81 5.67 -6.88
N LEU A 115 13.66 6.03 -7.83
CA LEU A 115 13.72 5.37 -9.13
C LEU A 115 14.44 4.03 -8.96
N VAL A 116 13.81 2.95 -9.41
CA VAL A 116 14.36 1.59 -9.32
C VAL A 116 14.47 1.01 -10.73
N THR A 117 15.63 0.42 -11.04
CA THR A 117 15.98 -0.01 -12.41
C THR A 117 16.03 -1.53 -12.56
N ASN A 118 16.05 -2.26 -11.44
CA ASN A 118 16.05 -3.72 -11.41
C ASN A 118 15.45 -4.22 -10.09
N TYR A 119 15.25 -5.55 -10.00
CA TYR A 119 14.71 -6.19 -8.80
C TYR A 119 15.56 -5.94 -7.55
N GLY A 120 16.89 -5.92 -7.67
CA GLY A 120 17.79 -5.64 -6.54
C GLY A 120 17.56 -4.26 -5.94
N HIS A 121 17.44 -3.21 -6.77
CA HIS A 121 17.20 -1.84 -6.29
C HIS A 121 15.86 -1.70 -5.55
N ILE A 122 14.79 -2.33 -6.05
CA ILE A 122 13.50 -2.30 -5.37
C ILE A 122 13.53 -3.14 -4.08
N GLN A 123 14.30 -4.23 -4.07
CA GLN A 123 14.54 -5.03 -2.88
C GLN A 123 15.28 -4.24 -1.80
N ASP A 124 16.34 -3.51 -2.15
CA ASP A 124 17.04 -2.61 -1.22
C ASP A 124 16.10 -1.55 -0.64
N CYS A 125 15.17 -1.03 -1.45
CA CYS A 125 14.15 -0.08 -0.96
C CYS A 125 13.19 -0.72 0.04
N MET A 126 12.75 -1.96 -0.22
CA MET A 126 11.91 -2.74 0.69
C MET A 126 12.64 -3.02 2.01
N ASP A 127 13.88 -3.51 1.94
CA ASP A 127 14.69 -3.87 3.11
C ASP A 127 15.03 -2.64 3.96
N ARG A 128 15.41 -1.54 3.33
CA ARG A 128 15.61 -0.26 4.01
C ARG A 128 14.33 0.20 4.71
N GLY A 129 13.20 0.21 4.00
CA GLY A 129 11.94 0.64 4.58
C GLY A 129 11.48 -0.24 5.75
N ASN A 130 11.64 -1.55 5.63
CA ASN A 130 11.37 -2.51 6.70
C ASN A 130 12.25 -2.27 7.92
N SER A 131 13.58 -2.16 7.74
CA SER A 131 14.49 -1.87 8.85
C SER A 131 14.11 -0.58 9.57
N HIS A 132 13.66 0.41 8.80
CA HIS A 132 13.22 1.68 9.34
C HIS A 132 11.87 1.63 10.06
N ARG A 133 10.97 0.76 9.64
CA ARG A 133 9.71 0.46 10.32
C ARG A 133 9.95 -0.28 11.64
N THR A 134 10.88 -1.24 11.65
CA THR A 134 11.10 -2.16 12.79
C THR A 134 11.65 -1.50 14.06
N THR A 135 12.57 -0.52 13.97
CA THR A 135 13.31 -0.04 15.18
C THR A 135 12.75 1.20 15.88
N ALA A 136 11.47 1.55 15.70
CA ALA A 136 10.82 2.60 16.51
C ALA A 136 10.45 2.14 17.94
N SER A 137 10.74 0.90 18.31
CA SER A 137 10.34 0.30 19.59
C SER A 137 11.39 0.45 20.69
N THR A 138 11.13 1.38 21.60
CA THR A 138 11.42 1.15 23.01
C THR A 138 10.70 -0.15 23.45
N ASN A 139 11.46 -1.10 23.99
CA ASN A 139 11.04 -2.34 24.65
C ASN A 139 9.73 -3.02 24.15
N MET A 140 9.92 -4.14 23.44
CA MET A 140 9.03 -5.32 23.55
C MET A 140 7.64 -5.20 22.90
N ASN A 141 7.49 -4.53 21.74
CA ASN A 141 6.24 -4.55 20.96
C ASN A 141 6.50 -4.86 19.48
N ASP A 142 5.63 -5.71 18.91
CA ASP A 142 5.52 -6.00 17.47
C ASP A 142 5.03 -4.73 16.74
N VAL A 143 5.93 -3.89 16.22
CA VAL A 143 5.59 -2.58 15.62
C VAL A 143 4.62 -2.71 14.43
N SER A 144 4.63 -3.85 13.73
CA SER A 144 3.67 -4.18 12.66
C SER A 144 2.22 -4.24 13.15
N SER A 145 1.99 -4.52 14.44
CA SER A 145 0.64 -4.57 15.02
C SER A 145 -0.06 -3.21 15.07
N ARG A 146 0.70 -2.11 15.15
CA ARG A 146 0.16 -0.77 15.45
C ARG A 146 0.39 0.27 14.36
N SER A 147 1.08 -0.09 13.29
CA SER A 147 1.41 0.80 12.18
C SER A 147 0.86 0.25 10.87
N HIS A 148 0.32 1.13 10.04
CA HIS A 148 0.01 0.80 8.65
C HIS A 148 1.25 1.07 7.81
N ALA A 149 1.58 0.18 6.89
CA ALA A 149 2.63 0.42 5.91
C ALA A 149 2.08 0.34 4.50
N ILE A 150 2.47 1.29 3.67
CA ILE A 150 2.01 1.42 2.29
C ILE A 150 3.23 1.49 1.39
N PHE A 151 3.46 0.41 0.65
CA PHE A 151 4.44 0.36 -0.43
C PHE A 151 3.72 0.65 -1.74
N THR A 152 4.10 1.74 -2.40
CA THR A 152 3.51 2.15 -3.68
C THR A 152 4.53 2.01 -4.79
N ILE A 153 4.13 1.34 -5.85
CA ILE A 153 4.87 1.24 -7.11
C ILE A 153 4.14 2.11 -8.13
N THR A 154 4.80 3.14 -8.64
CA THR A 154 4.35 3.87 -9.82
C THR A 154 5.07 3.27 -11.02
N PHE A 155 4.32 2.58 -11.86
CA PHE A 155 4.81 1.93 -13.06
C PHE A 155 4.40 2.75 -14.28
N ILE A 156 5.36 3.00 -15.16
CA ILE A 156 5.19 3.84 -16.32
C ILE A 156 5.70 3.06 -17.52
N GLN A 157 4.88 3.01 -18.55
CA GLN A 157 5.16 2.35 -19.81
C GLN A 157 5.07 3.37 -20.92
N ALA A 158 6.09 3.43 -21.76
CA ALA A 158 6.04 4.22 -22.98
C ALA A 158 6.19 3.30 -24.19
N SER A 159 5.23 3.42 -25.10
CA SER A 159 5.12 2.65 -26.33
C SER A 159 4.66 3.57 -27.47
N TYR A 160 4.64 3.04 -28.69
CA TYR A 160 4.02 3.71 -29.83
C TYR A 160 2.71 2.99 -30.16
N CYS A 161 1.60 3.72 -30.14
CA CYS A 161 0.29 3.26 -30.58
C CYS A 161 -0.03 3.94 -31.91
N ASP A 162 -0.15 3.17 -32.99
CA ASP A 162 -0.42 3.70 -34.34
C ASP A 162 0.54 4.82 -34.79
N GLY A 163 1.82 4.69 -34.43
CA GLY A 163 2.86 5.68 -34.73
C GLY A 163 2.88 6.91 -33.83
N VAL A 164 1.96 7.02 -32.86
CA VAL A 164 1.91 8.09 -31.86
C VAL A 164 2.55 7.60 -30.55
N PRO A 165 3.51 8.34 -29.97
CA PRO A 165 4.05 8.00 -28.66
C PRO A 165 2.94 8.10 -27.60
N SER A 166 2.76 7.03 -26.85
CA SER A 166 1.78 6.92 -25.77
C SER A 166 2.49 6.53 -24.48
N GLU A 167 2.10 7.18 -23.38
CA GLU A 167 2.59 6.86 -22.05
C GLU A 167 1.40 6.40 -21.19
N THR A 168 1.55 5.24 -20.58
CA THR A 168 0.58 4.66 -19.66
C THR A 168 1.19 4.63 -18.27
N VAL A 169 0.45 5.14 -17.29
CA VAL A 169 0.87 5.19 -15.89
C VAL A 169 -0.11 4.37 -15.07
N SER A 170 0.42 3.42 -14.30
CA SER A 170 -0.34 2.64 -13.32
C SER A 170 0.31 2.73 -11.95
N LYS A 171 -0.51 2.66 -10.90
CA LYS A 171 -0.07 2.66 -9.51
C LYS A 171 -0.54 1.39 -8.82
N ILE A 172 0.41 0.68 -8.25
CA ILE A 172 0.15 -0.49 -7.40
C ILE A 172 0.38 -0.05 -5.95
N HIS A 173 -0.67 -0.14 -5.14
CA HIS A 173 -0.62 0.12 -3.71
C HIS A 173 -0.68 -1.20 -2.95
N LEU A 174 0.37 -1.51 -2.20
CA LEU A 174 0.51 -2.73 -1.42
C LEU A 174 0.54 -2.35 0.06
N VAL A 175 -0.55 -2.67 0.75
CA VAL A 175 -0.86 -2.12 2.07
C VAL A 175 -0.91 -3.23 3.12
N ASP A 176 -0.08 -3.07 4.15
CA ASP A 176 -0.07 -3.88 5.37
C ASP A 176 -0.72 -3.05 6.49
N LEU A 177 -1.96 -3.38 6.86
CA LEU A 177 -2.71 -2.62 7.87
C LEU A 177 -2.30 -3.05 9.29
N ALA A 178 -2.48 -2.13 10.25
CA ALA A 178 -2.41 -2.44 11.66
C ALA A 178 -3.47 -3.50 12.07
N GLY A 179 -3.25 -4.16 13.20
CA GLY A 179 -4.14 -5.18 13.73
C GLY A 179 -5.51 -4.65 14.16
N SER A 180 -6.58 -5.40 13.90
CA SER A 180 -7.96 -5.02 14.24
C SER A 180 -8.42 -5.40 15.65
N GLU A 181 -7.51 -5.65 16.58
CA GLU A 181 -7.88 -6.03 17.94
C GLU A 181 -8.67 -4.93 18.66
N ARG A 182 -9.80 -5.32 19.25
CA ARG A 182 -10.60 -4.44 20.10
C ARG A 182 -9.78 -3.99 21.31
N ALA A 183 -9.82 -2.70 21.60
CA ALA A 183 -9.11 -2.11 22.74
C ALA A 183 -9.45 -2.82 24.07
N ASP A 184 -10.69 -3.30 24.22
CA ASP A 184 -11.21 -3.97 25.41
C ASP A 184 -10.51 -5.31 25.72
N SER A 185 -9.96 -6.00 24.72
CA SER A 185 -9.32 -7.31 24.87
C SER A 185 -7.87 -7.24 25.40
N THR A 186 -7.28 -6.03 25.42
CA THR A 186 -5.83 -5.86 25.60
C THR A 186 -5.41 -5.49 27.02
N GLY A 187 -6.36 -5.17 27.91
CA GLY A 187 -6.07 -4.68 29.27
C GLY A 187 -5.22 -3.40 29.30
N ALA A 188 -5.12 -2.69 28.17
CA ALA A 188 -4.23 -1.57 27.97
C ALA A 188 -4.71 -0.31 28.70
N THR A 189 -3.83 0.33 29.47
CA THR A 189 -4.09 1.61 30.16
C THR A 189 -3.23 2.75 29.58
N GLY A 190 -3.68 3.99 29.72
CA GLY A 190 -2.92 5.19 29.33
C GLY A 190 -2.72 5.36 27.83
N GLN A 191 -1.47 5.56 27.39
CA GLN A 191 -1.12 5.83 25.98
C GLN A 191 -1.49 4.66 25.05
N ARG A 192 -1.43 3.41 25.54
CA ARG A 192 -1.80 2.21 24.77
C ARG A 192 -3.31 2.11 24.49
N LEU A 193 -4.15 2.64 25.38
CA LEU A 193 -5.60 2.72 25.14
C LEU A 193 -5.94 3.73 24.05
N LYS A 194 -5.25 4.89 24.05
CA LYS A 194 -5.35 5.88 22.98
C LYS A 194 -4.90 5.31 21.64
N GLU A 195 -3.77 4.59 21.62
CA GLU A 195 -3.28 3.87 20.43
C GLU A 195 -4.33 2.86 19.90
N GLY A 196 -4.86 2.00 20.77
CA GLY A 196 -5.89 1.02 20.39
C GLY A 196 -7.18 1.66 19.87
N ALA A 197 -7.58 2.82 20.41
CA ALA A 197 -8.72 3.57 19.91
C ALA A 197 -8.47 4.14 18.49
N HIS A 198 -7.27 4.65 18.21
CA HIS A 198 -6.89 5.15 16.87
C HIS A 198 -6.84 4.03 15.83
N ILE A 199 -6.31 2.86 16.19
CA ILE A 199 -6.24 1.70 15.28
C ILE A 199 -7.66 1.19 14.98
N ASN A 200 -8.51 1.03 16.00
CA ASN A 200 -9.88 0.55 15.81
C ASN A 200 -10.77 1.54 15.04
N LYS A 201 -10.64 2.84 15.28
CA LYS A 201 -11.39 3.88 14.54
C LYS A 201 -11.06 3.85 13.04
N SER A 202 -9.82 3.56 12.71
CA SER A 202 -9.35 3.39 11.32
C SER A 202 -10.00 2.23 10.59
N LEU A 203 -10.12 1.10 11.29
CA LEU A 203 -10.54 -0.18 10.73
C LEU A 203 -12.08 -0.27 10.66
N VAL A 204 -12.78 0.32 11.63
CA VAL A 204 -14.27 0.43 11.61
C VAL A 204 -14.76 1.25 10.40
N THR A 205 -13.93 2.13 9.84
CA THR A 205 -14.25 2.88 8.60
C THR A 205 -14.13 1.99 7.35
N LEU A 206 -13.35 0.90 7.40
CA LEU A 206 -13.16 -0.06 6.28
C LEU A 206 -14.25 -1.15 6.20
N ASP A 207 -14.91 -1.44 7.32
CA ASP A 207 -15.91 -2.52 7.47
C ASP A 207 -17.37 -2.07 7.24
N GLY A 208 -17.60 -0.76 7.02
CA GLY A 208 -18.94 -0.20 6.75
C GLY A 208 -19.35 -0.23 5.27
N PRO A 209 -20.66 -0.15 4.95
CA PRO A 209 -21.13 -0.01 3.58
C PRO A 209 -20.59 1.27 2.94
N ILE A 210 -19.92 1.06 1.80
CA ILE A 210 -19.08 1.93 0.96
C ILE A 210 -19.53 3.39 0.73
N GLY A 211 -20.77 3.79 1.06
CA GLY A 211 -21.32 5.10 0.71
C GLY A 211 -21.92 5.95 1.83
N LYS A 212 -22.01 5.48 3.09
CA LYS A 212 -22.83 6.19 4.11
C LYS A 212 -22.11 7.18 5.02
N ASN A 213 -20.78 7.13 5.14
CA ASN A 213 -20.03 7.95 6.10
C ASN A 213 -19.21 9.09 5.46
N LEU A 214 -19.50 9.45 4.21
CA LEU A 214 -18.79 10.52 3.48
C LEU A 214 -19.04 11.93 4.06
N GLY A 215 -20.13 12.14 4.80
CA GLY A 215 -20.59 13.47 5.21
C GLY A 215 -20.22 13.93 6.63
N GLU A 216 -19.77 13.03 7.53
CA GLU A 216 -19.68 13.34 8.97
C GLU A 216 -18.25 13.29 9.55
N ILE A 217 -17.23 13.06 8.74
CA ILE A 217 -15.86 12.92 9.26
C ILE A 217 -15.19 14.29 9.34
N GLY A 218 -15.31 14.92 10.51
CA GLY A 218 -14.62 16.16 10.86
C GLY A 218 -13.12 16.10 10.57
N GLN A 219 -12.58 17.23 10.09
CA GLN A 219 -11.17 17.46 9.83
C GLN A 219 -10.30 17.01 11.01
N GLY A 220 -9.49 15.97 10.81
CA GLY A 220 -8.53 15.55 11.83
C GLY A 220 -8.06 14.10 11.85
N ASN A 221 -8.29 13.26 10.83
CA ASN A 221 -7.80 11.88 10.84
C ASN A 221 -6.96 11.59 9.57
N ALA A 222 -5.68 11.28 9.73
CA ALA A 222 -4.80 10.70 8.71
C ALA A 222 -5.39 9.43 8.06
N GLN A 223 -6.41 8.83 8.68
CA GLN A 223 -7.16 7.66 8.20
C GLN A 223 -8.34 7.96 7.29
N ALA A 224 -9.11 9.04 7.50
CA ALA A 224 -10.07 9.53 6.51
C ALA A 224 -9.34 9.96 5.23
N ILE A 225 -8.11 10.42 5.43
CA ILE A 225 -7.15 10.78 4.41
C ILE A 225 -6.64 9.55 3.64
N LEU A 226 -6.35 8.41 4.27
CA LEU A 226 -6.02 7.16 3.56
C LEU A 226 -7.21 6.58 2.78
N TRP A 227 -8.40 6.63 3.37
CA TRP A 227 -9.63 6.24 2.68
C TRP A 227 -9.87 7.10 1.44
N ASN A 228 -9.77 8.43 1.55
CA ASN A 228 -9.86 9.34 0.41
C ASN A 228 -8.65 9.24 -0.56
N LEU A 229 -7.45 8.85 -0.09
CA LEU A 229 -6.25 8.55 -0.90
C LEU A 229 -6.47 7.45 -1.91
N PHE A 230 -7.18 6.39 -1.55
CA PHE A 230 -7.34 5.24 -2.42
C PHE A 230 -8.72 5.18 -3.07
N TYR A 231 -9.77 5.68 -2.43
CA TYR A 231 -11.09 5.75 -3.06
C TYR A 231 -11.10 6.79 -4.21
N LEU A 232 -10.50 7.97 -4.03
CA LEU A 232 -10.60 9.04 -5.03
C LEU A 232 -9.57 8.90 -6.18
N SER A 233 -8.39 8.32 -5.94
CA SER A 233 -7.43 8.02 -7.03
C SER A 233 -7.95 6.94 -7.97
N ILE A 234 -8.63 5.94 -7.42
CA ILE A 234 -9.33 4.91 -8.17
C ILE A 234 -10.59 5.49 -8.86
N TYR A 235 -11.38 6.32 -8.17
CA TYR A 235 -12.66 6.83 -8.69
C TYR A 235 -12.54 8.03 -9.66
N LEU A 236 -11.46 8.83 -9.60
CA LEU A 236 -11.26 9.96 -10.55
C LEU A 236 -10.58 9.55 -11.86
N GLU A 237 -9.83 8.45 -11.90
CA GLU A 237 -9.38 7.85 -13.17
C GLU A 237 -10.54 7.19 -13.93
N MET A 238 -11.66 6.88 -13.26
CA MET A 238 -12.89 6.31 -13.85
C MET A 238 -13.72 7.29 -14.70
N SER A 239 -13.11 8.37 -15.21
CA SER A 239 -13.67 9.11 -16.36
C SER A 239 -13.36 8.43 -17.72
N HIS A 240 -12.69 7.27 -17.70
CA HIS A 240 -12.57 6.32 -18.82
C HIS A 240 -12.97 4.89 -18.38
N PRO A 241 -13.48 4.04 -19.30
CA PRO A 241 -14.47 3.00 -19.00
C PRO A 241 -13.89 1.65 -18.50
N THR A 242 -12.82 1.65 -17.70
CA THR A 242 -12.08 0.40 -17.41
C THR A 242 -11.65 0.24 -15.95
N THR A 243 -11.60 -1.02 -15.51
CA THR A 243 -11.89 -1.47 -14.15
C THR A 243 -10.66 -1.50 -13.23
N PRO A 244 -10.64 -0.79 -12.10
CA PRO A 244 -9.58 -0.84 -11.10
C PRO A 244 -9.65 -2.10 -10.23
N LEU A 245 -8.50 -2.65 -9.83
CA LEU A 245 -8.43 -3.84 -8.97
C LEU A 245 -8.33 -3.46 -7.49
N LEU A 246 -9.28 -3.94 -6.67
CA LEU A 246 -9.26 -3.83 -5.22
C LEU A 246 -9.29 -5.21 -4.57
N ALA A 247 -8.20 -5.61 -3.92
CA ALA A 247 -8.12 -6.90 -3.26
C ALA A 247 -7.95 -6.78 -1.74
N LYS A 248 -8.72 -7.59 -1.01
CA LYS A 248 -8.64 -7.73 0.43
C LYS A 248 -8.15 -9.14 0.77
N CYS A 249 -7.07 -9.25 1.52
CA CYS A 249 -6.54 -10.53 2.00
C CYS A 249 -6.67 -10.60 3.53
N ASN A 250 -7.57 -11.46 4.01
CA ASN A 250 -7.69 -11.74 5.43
C ASN A 250 -6.58 -12.72 5.85
N ALA A 251 -5.69 -12.27 6.73
CA ALA A 251 -4.60 -13.11 7.20
C ALA A 251 -5.03 -14.12 8.30
N ALA A 252 -6.21 -13.95 8.91
CA ALA A 252 -6.60 -14.70 10.12
C ALA A 252 -7.19 -16.11 9.89
N GLY A 253 -7.20 -16.67 8.67
CA GLY A 253 -7.84 -17.96 8.38
C GLY A 253 -7.10 -18.85 7.36
N HIS A 254 -7.34 -20.16 7.44
CA HIS A 254 -6.92 -21.15 6.43
C HIS A 254 -7.55 -20.92 5.04
N HIS A 255 -8.50 -20.00 4.93
CA HIS A 255 -9.01 -19.45 3.67
C HIS A 255 -8.38 -18.07 3.42
N LEU A 256 -7.18 -18.08 2.85
CA LEU A 256 -6.38 -16.87 2.52
C LEU A 256 -6.98 -16.00 1.39
N ALA A 257 -8.21 -16.29 0.95
CA ALA A 257 -8.86 -15.65 -0.18
C ALA A 257 -10.35 -15.36 0.11
N GLU A 258 -10.68 -14.86 1.29
CA GLU A 258 -12.01 -14.29 1.50
C GLU A 258 -12.04 -12.85 0.97
N THR A 259 -12.56 -12.72 -0.25
CA THR A 259 -12.99 -11.49 -0.95
C THR A 259 -11.95 -10.79 -1.85
N LEU A 260 -11.74 -11.35 -3.05
CA LEU A 260 -11.48 -10.52 -4.22
C LEU A 260 -12.76 -9.73 -4.52
N VAL A 261 -12.75 -8.42 -4.25
CA VAL A 261 -13.77 -7.53 -4.81
C VAL A 261 -13.18 -6.95 -6.08
N LEU A 262 -13.29 -7.69 -7.18
CA LEU A 262 -13.28 -7.03 -8.48
C LEU A 262 -14.47 -6.08 -8.46
N LEU A 263 -14.20 -4.77 -8.42
CA LEU A 263 -15.23 -3.75 -8.56
C LEU A 263 -15.64 -3.74 -10.05
N HIS A 264 -16.46 -4.70 -10.46
CA HIS A 264 -17.09 -4.72 -11.79
C HIS A 264 -18.08 -3.56 -11.95
#